data_AF-A0A4Q5NTH7-F1
#
_entry.id   AF-A0A4Q5NTH7-F1
#
_cell.length_a   1.000
_cell.length_b   1.000
_cell.length_c   1.000
_cell.angle_alpha   90.00
_cell.angle_beta   90.00
_cell.angle_gamma   90.00
#
_symmetry.space_group_name_H-M   'P 1'
#
loop_
_entity.id
_entity.type
_entity.pdbx_description
1 polymer ?
#
loop_
_entity_poly.entity_id
_entity_poly.type
_entity_poly.pdbx_seq_one_letter_code
_entity_poly.pdbx_strand_id
1 'polypeptide(L)'
;MSALLSAPLQIGDVIADCSLPDGSRLSQLRGRPVILAFAPEAWNPAHTYQSELFAQILKDFDEGATFIEACTDDWHNFDTESDLAARFGVSGKRALFLIDEVGILRWKIEVGSNEIISLGEVITALETLKAKPQNAGGISRRAFLSASLAAAAVLSLPLSSAQADPQMLKPAVAREQTAPPAPYETAGTIPVTLRVNGQPRKLQLEPRVALLDALREYLHLMGTKKGCDHGQCGACTVHVNGERQLSCLTLAVMNQGKEITTIEGLASGENLHPVQAAFIKNDAFQCGYCTPGQIMSAVALIKEGRARTDAEIREAMSGNLCRCAAYPNIIAAIKEVQGGVRAV
;
A
#
# COMPACT_ATOMS: atom_id res chain seq x y z
N MET A 1 5.36 21.33 -43.70
CA MET A 1 4.41 22.32 -43.17
C MET A 1 4.79 22.59 -41.72
N SER A 2 4.92 23.86 -41.38
CA SER A 2 5.51 24.39 -40.14
C SER A 2 5.00 23.68 -38.89
N ALA A 3 5.90 23.06 -38.12
CA ALA A 3 5.63 22.72 -36.73
C ALA A 3 5.43 24.05 -35.99
N LEU A 4 4.17 24.42 -35.81
CA LEU A 4 3.80 25.43 -34.83
C LEU A 4 4.27 24.87 -33.49
N LEU A 5 5.41 25.36 -33.02
CA LEU A 5 5.82 25.25 -31.63
C LEU A 5 4.69 25.88 -30.81
N SER A 6 3.77 25.05 -30.34
CA SER A 6 2.72 25.43 -29.41
C SER A 6 3.40 26.10 -28.23
N ALA A 7 2.98 27.30 -27.85
CA ALA A 7 3.51 27.97 -26.68
C ALA A 7 3.37 27.03 -25.45
N PRO A 8 4.36 27.00 -24.54
CA PRO A 8 4.30 26.09 -23.40
C PRO A 8 3.06 26.42 -22.56
N LEU A 9 2.22 25.41 -22.34
CA LEU A 9 0.99 25.54 -21.55
C LEU A 9 1.30 26.10 -20.17
N GLN A 10 0.54 27.10 -19.74
CA GLN A 10 0.61 27.75 -18.45
C GLN A 10 -0.54 27.30 -17.54
N ILE A 11 -0.30 27.35 -16.24
CA ILE A 11 -1.37 27.13 -15.26
C ILE A 11 -2.44 28.20 -15.47
N GLY A 12 -3.70 27.78 -15.58
CA GLY A 12 -4.85 28.62 -15.91
C GLY A 12 -5.28 28.53 -17.38
N ASP A 13 -4.49 27.93 -18.26
CA ASP A 13 -4.87 27.73 -19.66
C ASP A 13 -6.02 26.73 -19.77
N VAL A 14 -6.97 27.04 -20.66
CA VAL A 14 -8.01 26.10 -21.05
C VAL A 14 -7.41 25.14 -22.07
N ILE A 15 -7.39 23.84 -21.74
CA ILE A 15 -6.87 22.82 -22.64
C ILE A 15 -7.87 22.57 -23.76
N ALA A 16 -7.41 22.76 -25.00
CA ALA A 16 -8.20 22.48 -26.18
C ALA A 16 -8.54 20.99 -26.27
N ASP A 17 -9.72 20.69 -26.80
CA ASP A 17 -10.17 19.32 -26.97
C ASP A 17 -9.29 18.56 -27.97
N CYS A 18 -8.89 17.33 -27.61
CA CYS A 18 -7.99 16.49 -28.37
C CYS A 18 -8.37 15.01 -28.24
N SER A 19 -7.93 14.19 -29.19
CA SER A 19 -8.09 12.73 -29.13
C SER A 19 -7.10 12.12 -28.14
N LEU A 20 -7.56 11.12 -27.40
CA LEU A 20 -6.78 10.31 -26.46
C LEU A 20 -6.41 8.96 -27.10
N PRO A 21 -5.43 8.23 -26.54
CA PRO A 21 -4.96 6.95 -27.08
C PRO A 21 -6.02 5.87 -27.25
N ASP A 22 -7.01 5.85 -26.36
CA ASP A 22 -8.14 4.92 -26.39
C ASP A 22 -9.22 5.30 -27.43
N GLY A 23 -8.96 6.33 -28.24
CA GLY A 23 -9.87 6.86 -29.25
C GLY A 23 -10.95 7.79 -28.70
N SER A 24 -11.03 8.00 -27.38
CA SER A 24 -11.93 8.98 -26.78
C SER A 24 -11.42 10.42 -26.98
N ARG A 25 -12.23 11.42 -26.59
CA ARG A 25 -11.83 12.83 -26.63
C ARG A 25 -11.71 13.39 -25.22
N LEU A 26 -10.73 14.27 -24.98
CA LEU A 26 -10.54 14.91 -23.68
C LEU A 26 -11.80 15.64 -23.19
N SER A 27 -12.59 16.24 -24.11
CA SER A 27 -13.88 16.86 -23.79
C SER A 27 -14.92 15.91 -23.22
N GLN A 28 -14.85 14.61 -23.52
CA GLN A 28 -15.78 13.59 -23.00
C GLN A 28 -15.55 13.29 -21.52
N LEU A 29 -14.42 13.73 -20.97
CA LEU A 29 -14.04 13.54 -19.57
C LEU A 29 -14.34 14.78 -18.71
N ARG A 30 -14.91 15.83 -19.30
CA ARG A 30 -15.35 17.03 -18.59
C ARG A 30 -16.42 16.67 -17.54
N GLY A 31 -16.43 17.43 -16.45
CA GLY A 31 -17.23 17.14 -15.27
C GLY A 31 -16.48 16.38 -14.18
N ARG A 32 -15.24 15.93 -14.46
CA ARG A 32 -14.34 15.29 -13.49
C ARG A 32 -12.89 15.74 -13.69
N PRO A 33 -12.07 15.82 -12.64
CA PRO A 33 -10.64 16.09 -12.78
C PRO A 33 -9.93 14.94 -13.48
N VAL A 34 -8.97 15.27 -14.35
CA VAL A 34 -8.16 14.31 -15.10
C VAL A 34 -6.68 14.57 -14.84
N ILE A 35 -5.94 13.49 -14.56
CA ILE A 35 -4.48 13.52 -14.58
C ILE A 35 -4.00 12.85 -15.87
N LEU A 36 -3.28 13.62 -16.69
CA LEU A 36 -2.60 13.13 -17.89
C LEU A 36 -1.13 12.91 -17.58
N ALA A 37 -0.63 11.71 -17.85
CA ALA A 37 0.75 11.33 -17.64
C ALA A 37 1.46 11.05 -18.98
N PHE A 38 2.64 11.65 -19.15
CA PHE A 38 3.57 11.40 -20.25
C PHE A 38 4.84 10.74 -19.70
N ALA A 39 5.04 9.45 -19.99
CA ALA A 39 6.07 8.63 -19.36
C ALA A 39 6.65 7.58 -20.33
N PRO A 40 7.98 7.51 -20.53
CA PRO A 40 8.62 6.37 -21.21
C PRO A 40 8.97 5.24 -20.23
N GLU A 41 9.04 4.00 -20.76
CA GLU A 41 9.14 2.63 -20.17
C GLU A 41 9.81 2.42 -18.78
N ALA A 42 10.58 3.36 -18.25
CA ALA A 42 11.18 3.27 -16.91
C ALA A 42 10.33 3.90 -15.78
N TRP A 43 9.27 4.65 -16.12
CA TRP A 43 8.32 5.19 -15.15
C TRP A 43 6.92 4.69 -15.50
N ASN A 44 6.60 3.47 -15.05
CA ASN A 44 5.27 2.91 -15.15
C ASN A 44 4.54 3.12 -13.81
N PRO A 45 3.58 4.05 -13.69
CA PRO A 45 2.80 4.22 -12.47
C PRO A 45 1.94 2.99 -12.11
N ALA A 46 1.77 2.03 -13.04
CA ALA A 46 1.20 0.70 -12.82
C ALA A 46 2.22 -0.35 -12.30
N HIS A 47 3.50 -0.01 -12.12
CA HIS A 47 4.42 -0.83 -11.33
C HIS A 47 3.95 -0.81 -9.87
N THR A 48 3.76 -1.99 -9.29
CA THR A 48 2.88 -2.29 -8.12
C THR A 48 3.11 -1.46 -6.86
N TYR A 49 4.26 -0.81 -6.71
CA TYR A 49 4.58 0.05 -5.57
C TYR A 49 4.06 1.49 -5.71
N GLN A 50 3.88 1.97 -6.94
CA GLN A 50 3.37 3.32 -7.23
C GLN A 50 1.84 3.32 -7.37
N SER A 51 1.25 2.26 -7.91
CA SER A 51 -0.20 2.13 -8.12
C SER A 51 -1.04 2.12 -6.83
N GLU A 52 -0.59 1.43 -5.78
CA GLU A 52 -1.26 1.45 -4.46
C GLU A 52 -1.17 2.84 -3.80
N LEU A 53 -0.06 3.53 -4.03
CA LEU A 53 0.22 4.86 -3.48
C LEU A 53 -0.59 5.95 -4.18
N PHE A 54 -0.71 5.89 -5.51
CA PHE A 54 -1.60 6.75 -6.29
C PHE A 54 -3.08 6.45 -6.00
N ALA A 55 -3.47 5.17 -5.85
CA ALA A 55 -4.83 4.79 -5.47
C ALA A 55 -5.22 5.29 -4.06
N GLN A 56 -4.25 5.33 -3.12
CA GLN A 56 -4.45 5.90 -1.79
C GLN A 56 -4.60 7.44 -1.83
N ILE A 57 -3.90 8.13 -2.74
CA ILE A 57 -3.98 9.58 -2.94
C ILE A 57 -5.27 9.98 -3.68
N LEU A 58 -5.73 9.16 -4.62
CA LEU A 58 -7.00 9.36 -5.34
C LEU A 58 -8.23 9.16 -4.44
N LYS A 59 -8.11 8.42 -3.33
CA LYS A 59 -9.16 8.26 -2.32
C LYS A 59 -9.54 9.55 -1.59
N ASP A 60 -8.67 10.56 -1.58
CA ASP A 60 -8.94 11.87 -0.98
C ASP A 60 -9.61 12.86 -1.96
N PHE A 61 -9.73 12.50 -3.24
CA PHE A 61 -10.53 13.26 -4.19
C PHE A 61 -11.95 12.69 -4.17
N ASP A 62 -12.93 13.51 -3.77
CA ASP A 62 -14.35 13.13 -3.79
C ASP A 62 -14.72 12.47 -5.14
N GLU A 63 -15.54 11.42 -5.04
CA GLU A 63 -15.93 10.47 -6.09
C GLU A 63 -15.82 10.96 -7.56
N GLY A 64 -14.67 10.76 -8.22
CA GLY A 64 -14.63 10.89 -9.69
C GLY A 64 -13.33 11.17 -10.43
N ALA A 65 -12.17 11.31 -9.80
CA ALA A 65 -10.94 11.56 -10.57
C ALA A 65 -10.55 10.35 -11.45
N THR A 66 -10.23 10.59 -12.73
CA THR A 66 -9.82 9.53 -13.68
C THR A 66 -8.36 9.74 -14.08
N PHE A 67 -7.52 8.72 -13.87
CA PHE A 67 -6.13 8.70 -14.31
C PHE A 67 -6.07 8.13 -15.73
N ILE A 68 -5.48 8.88 -16.67
CA ILE A 68 -5.34 8.43 -18.06
C ILE A 68 -3.87 8.39 -18.42
N GLU A 69 -3.42 7.19 -18.74
CA GLU A 69 -2.10 6.94 -19.31
C GLU A 69 -2.14 7.19 -20.81
N ALA A 70 -1.32 8.12 -21.29
CA ALA A 70 -1.38 8.58 -22.67
C ALA A 70 -0.54 7.70 -23.64
N CYS A 71 -0.46 6.39 -23.43
CA CYS A 71 0.27 5.44 -24.31
C CYS A 71 -0.70 4.44 -24.96
N THR A 72 -0.55 4.25 -26.28
CA THR A 72 -1.32 3.28 -27.08
C THR A 72 -0.77 1.86 -26.91
N ASP A 73 -1.67 0.88 -27.01
CA ASP A 73 -1.39 -0.56 -26.95
C ASP A 73 -0.25 -1.02 -27.87
N ASP A 74 0.92 -1.29 -27.29
CA ASP A 74 1.80 -2.45 -27.53
C ASP A 74 3.13 -2.19 -26.80
N TRP A 75 3.56 -3.15 -25.98
CA TRP A 75 4.92 -3.16 -25.44
C TRP A 75 5.90 -3.08 -26.62
N HIS A 76 6.77 -2.07 -26.61
CA HIS A 76 7.72 -1.63 -27.65
C HIS A 76 7.28 -0.47 -28.56
N ASN A 77 7.12 0.73 -28.00
CA ASN A 77 7.97 1.89 -28.33
C ASN A 77 7.42 3.19 -27.71
N PHE A 78 8.36 4.08 -27.37
CA PHE A 78 8.14 5.47 -27.00
C PHE A 78 7.14 6.16 -27.94
N ASP A 79 6.20 6.92 -27.38
CA ASP A 79 5.60 8.03 -28.14
C ASP A 79 5.62 9.36 -27.36
N THR A 80 6.81 9.71 -26.90
CA THR A 80 7.15 11.11 -26.59
C THR A 80 7.18 11.99 -27.85
N GLU A 81 6.85 11.45 -29.03
CA GLU A 81 6.72 12.16 -30.31
C GLU A 81 5.26 12.19 -30.80
N SER A 82 4.30 11.75 -29.97
CA SER A 82 2.89 11.73 -30.34
C SER A 82 2.41 13.15 -30.64
N ASP A 83 1.45 13.27 -31.56
CA ASP A 83 0.74 14.53 -31.79
C ASP A 83 0.22 15.15 -30.47
N LEU A 84 -0.09 14.30 -29.49
CA LEU A 84 -0.51 14.71 -28.15
C LEU A 84 0.66 15.28 -27.32
N ALA A 85 1.82 14.61 -27.26
CA ALA A 85 3.00 15.14 -26.56
C ALA A 85 3.49 16.46 -27.16
N ALA A 86 3.46 16.58 -28.50
CA ALA A 86 3.81 17.80 -29.22
C ALA A 86 2.84 18.95 -28.91
N ARG A 87 1.53 18.67 -28.79
CA ARG A 87 0.52 19.65 -28.38
C ARG A 87 0.71 20.16 -26.96
N PHE A 88 1.16 19.29 -26.06
CA PHE A 88 1.45 19.65 -24.67
C PHE A 88 2.86 20.21 -24.47
N GLY A 89 3.69 20.28 -25.52
CA GLY A 89 5.05 20.84 -25.48
C GLY A 89 6.04 20.00 -24.68
N VAL A 90 5.75 18.70 -24.52
CA VAL A 90 6.53 17.77 -23.69
C VAL A 90 7.18 16.66 -24.49
N SER A 91 7.39 16.89 -25.79
CA SER A 91 8.11 15.93 -26.63
C SER A 91 9.50 15.63 -26.06
N GLY A 92 9.82 14.35 -25.95
CA GLY A 92 11.04 13.84 -25.31
C GLY A 92 11.16 14.05 -23.78
N LYS A 93 10.13 14.56 -23.10
CA LYS A 93 10.13 14.83 -21.65
C LYS A 93 9.17 13.92 -20.89
N ARG A 94 9.37 13.83 -19.57
CA ARG A 94 8.39 13.24 -18.64
C ARG A 94 7.56 14.36 -18.04
N ALA A 95 6.25 14.20 -18.00
CA ALA A 95 5.38 15.24 -17.48
C ALA A 95 4.08 14.69 -16.89
N LEU A 96 3.53 15.43 -15.93
CA LEU A 96 2.17 15.25 -15.45
C LEU A 96 1.41 16.57 -15.59
N PHE A 97 0.14 16.47 -15.96
CA PHE A 97 -0.79 17.59 -16.03
C PHE A 97 -2.06 17.26 -15.26
N LEU A 98 -2.47 18.13 -14.33
CA LEU A 98 -3.78 18.08 -13.70
C LEU A 98 -4.71 19.08 -14.38
N ILE A 99 -5.76 18.55 -14.99
CA ILE A 99 -6.81 19.31 -15.65
C ILE A 99 -8.08 19.18 -14.81
N ASP A 100 -8.74 20.29 -14.50
CA ASP A 100 -9.97 20.27 -13.72
C ASP A 100 -11.20 19.89 -14.55
N GLU A 101 -12.36 19.82 -13.88
CA GLU A 101 -13.63 19.42 -14.47
C GLU A 101 -14.12 20.31 -15.62
N VAL A 102 -13.63 21.54 -15.73
CA VAL A 102 -13.97 22.48 -16.80
C VAL A 102 -12.90 22.55 -17.90
N GLY A 103 -11.82 21.76 -17.78
CA GLY A 103 -10.76 21.67 -18.78
C GLY A 103 -9.62 22.66 -18.57
N ILE A 104 -9.48 23.28 -17.39
CA ILE A 104 -8.41 24.23 -17.08
C ILE A 104 -7.21 23.48 -16.50
N LEU A 105 -6.02 23.79 -17.00
CA LEU A 105 -4.76 23.29 -16.44
C LEU A 105 -4.53 23.92 -15.06
N ARG A 106 -4.60 23.11 -14.01
CA ARG A 106 -4.40 23.57 -12.62
C ARG A 106 -2.98 23.36 -12.14
N TRP A 107 -2.30 22.35 -12.66
CA TRP A 107 -0.93 22.07 -12.28
C TRP A 107 -0.22 21.26 -13.34
N LYS A 108 1.09 21.47 -13.45
CA LYS A 108 1.97 20.63 -14.26
C LYS A 108 3.33 20.44 -13.59
N ILE A 109 3.99 19.34 -13.92
CA ILE A 109 5.41 19.15 -13.68
C ILE A 109 6.04 18.58 -14.95
N GLU A 110 7.24 19.05 -15.27
CA GLU A 110 8.05 18.57 -16.37
C GLU A 110 9.43 18.24 -15.80
N VAL A 111 9.93 17.03 -16.06
CA VAL A 111 11.30 16.64 -15.66
C VAL A 111 12.08 16.13 -16.87
N GLY A 112 13.42 16.21 -16.77
CA GLY A 112 14.30 15.69 -17.80
C GLY A 112 14.09 14.18 -18.02
N SER A 113 14.47 13.69 -19.20
CA SER A 113 14.30 12.27 -19.59
C SER A 113 14.96 11.27 -18.63
N ASN A 114 16.00 11.69 -17.90
CA ASN A 114 16.73 10.88 -16.92
C ASN A 114 16.41 11.22 -15.44
N GLU A 115 15.50 12.17 -15.19
CA GLU A 115 15.11 12.57 -13.84
C GLU A 115 13.87 11.80 -13.38
N ILE A 116 13.80 11.54 -12.07
CA ILE A 116 12.66 10.91 -11.42
C ILE A 116 11.82 12.01 -10.82
N ILE A 117 10.54 12.07 -11.18
CA ILE A 117 9.56 12.91 -10.46
C ILE A 117 9.47 12.37 -9.03
N SER A 118 9.94 13.13 -8.05
CA SER A 118 9.88 12.66 -6.66
C SER A 118 8.44 12.75 -6.14
N LEU A 119 8.01 11.74 -5.40
CA LEU A 119 6.64 11.68 -4.87
C LEU A 119 6.33 12.85 -3.91
N GLY A 120 7.34 13.34 -3.19
CA GLY A 120 7.18 14.51 -2.31
C GLY A 120 6.79 15.77 -3.06
N GLU A 121 7.36 16.00 -4.25
CA GLU A 121 7.03 17.16 -5.10
C GLU A 121 5.60 17.07 -5.65
N VAL A 122 5.15 15.86 -5.99
CA VAL A 122 3.77 15.61 -6.43
C VAL A 122 2.78 15.83 -5.27
N ILE A 123 3.08 15.34 -4.07
CA ILE A 123 2.22 15.50 -2.88
C ILE A 123 2.10 16.98 -2.49
N THR A 124 3.22 17.70 -2.35
CA THR A 124 3.20 19.12 -1.97
C THR A 124 2.46 19.97 -3.00
N ALA A 125 2.58 19.64 -4.29
CA ALA A 125 1.83 20.29 -5.35
C ALA A 125 0.32 20.01 -5.27
N LEU A 126 -0.08 18.76 -5.04
CA LEU A 126 -1.49 18.36 -4.92
C LEU A 126 -2.17 18.94 -3.67
N GLU A 127 -1.44 19.06 -2.55
CA GLU A 127 -1.94 19.74 -1.34
C GLU A 127 -2.23 21.23 -1.59
N THR A 128 -1.42 21.87 -2.43
CA THR A 128 -1.61 23.27 -2.84
C THR A 128 -2.89 23.44 -3.68
N LEU A 129 -3.31 22.40 -4.40
CA LEU A 129 -4.54 22.39 -5.22
C LEU A 129 -5.80 22.05 -4.42
N LYS A 130 -5.67 21.27 -3.34
CA LYS A 130 -6.75 21.01 -2.37
C LYS A 130 -7.10 22.24 -1.53
N ALA A 131 -6.18 23.21 -1.41
CA ALA A 131 -6.51 24.50 -0.83
C ALA A 131 -7.50 25.23 -1.77
N LYS A 132 -8.80 25.20 -1.43
CA LYS A 132 -9.86 25.96 -2.12
C LYS A 132 -9.35 27.36 -2.49
N PRO A 133 -9.67 27.88 -3.70
CA PRO A 133 -9.49 29.29 -3.97
C PRO A 133 -10.25 30.05 -2.88
N GLN A 134 -9.53 30.85 -2.09
CA GLN A 134 -10.19 31.69 -1.10
C GLN A 134 -11.07 32.67 -1.86
N ASN A 135 -12.38 32.44 -1.83
CA ASN A 135 -13.33 33.50 -2.06
C ASN A 135 -12.96 34.67 -1.16
N ALA A 136 -12.75 35.81 -1.80
CA ALA A 136 -12.59 37.10 -1.17
C ALA A 136 -13.70 37.32 -0.12
N GLY A 137 -13.32 37.68 1.10
CA GLY A 137 -14.27 38.24 2.07
C GLY A 137 -14.23 37.73 3.52
N GLY A 138 -13.26 36.92 3.94
CA GLY A 138 -13.15 36.49 5.33
C GLY A 138 -11.77 36.75 5.93
N ILE A 139 -11.68 37.67 6.90
CA ILE A 139 -10.43 37.93 7.64
C ILE A 139 -10.06 36.67 8.43
N SER A 140 -8.92 36.05 8.10
CA SER A 140 -8.47 34.83 8.78
C SER A 140 -8.03 35.12 10.22
N ARG A 141 -8.08 34.10 11.11
CA ARG A 141 -7.57 34.19 12.49
C ARG A 141 -6.13 34.71 12.57
N ARG A 142 -5.31 34.41 11.56
CA ARG A 142 -3.93 34.89 11.46
C ARG A 142 -3.89 36.39 11.16
N ALA A 143 -4.78 36.86 10.28
CA ALA A 143 -4.95 38.28 9.96
C ALA A 143 -5.49 39.09 11.16
N PHE A 144 -6.39 38.51 11.96
CA PHE A 144 -6.88 39.12 13.21
C PHE A 144 -5.78 39.26 14.27
N LEU A 145 -4.95 38.22 14.44
CA LEU A 145 -3.80 38.25 15.36
C LEU A 145 -2.69 39.20 14.90
N SER A 146 -2.40 39.27 13.60
CA SER A 146 -1.42 40.22 13.06
C SER A 146 -1.91 41.67 13.11
N ALA A 147 -3.21 41.92 12.91
CA ALA A 147 -3.79 43.26 13.07
C ALA A 147 -3.80 43.72 14.54
N SER A 148 -3.95 42.78 15.48
CA SER A 148 -3.88 43.05 16.94
C SER A 148 -2.47 43.44 17.40
N LEU A 149 -1.42 42.96 16.74
CA LEU A 149 -0.02 43.33 17.01
C LEU A 149 0.34 44.72 16.43
N ALA A 150 -0.27 45.12 15.31
CA ALA A 150 -0.05 46.43 14.70
C ALA A 150 -0.64 47.58 15.54
N ALA A 151 -1.70 47.33 16.32
CA ALA A 151 -2.29 48.33 17.22
C ALA A 151 -1.41 48.63 18.45
N ALA A 152 -0.51 47.71 18.84
CA ALA A 152 0.39 47.90 19.97
C ALA A 152 1.72 48.60 19.60
N ALA A 153 2.03 48.72 18.31
CA ALA A 153 3.33 49.20 17.83
C ALA A 153 3.36 50.70 17.45
N VAL A 154 2.30 51.46 17.71
CA VAL A 154 2.23 52.91 17.39
C VAL A 154 2.85 53.81 18.47
N LEU A 155 3.30 53.27 19.61
CA LEU A 155 3.76 54.11 20.74
C LEU A 155 5.26 54.14 21.02
N SER A 156 6.15 53.65 20.15
CA SER A 156 7.60 53.76 20.43
C SER A 156 8.46 53.79 19.16
N LEU A 157 8.63 54.98 18.58
CA LEU A 157 9.76 55.30 17.71
C LEU A 157 10.99 55.71 18.56
N PRO A 158 12.21 55.68 18.00
CA PRO A 158 13.33 54.88 18.49
C PRO A 158 14.52 55.74 18.99
N LEU A 159 15.57 55.13 19.54
CA LEU A 159 16.95 55.58 19.28
C LEU A 159 18.02 54.55 19.70
N SER A 160 18.94 54.36 18.75
CA SER A 160 20.35 54.02 18.89
C SER A 160 20.82 52.59 19.19
N SER A 161 21.66 52.18 18.24
CA SER A 161 22.62 51.08 18.19
C SER A 161 23.39 50.78 19.47
N ALA A 162 23.54 49.50 19.79
CA ALA A 162 24.71 48.97 20.47
C ALA A 162 24.98 47.53 20.00
N GLN A 163 26.25 47.27 19.72
CA GLN A 163 26.78 46.07 19.07
C GLN A 163 26.59 44.81 19.93
N ALA A 164 26.38 43.66 19.26
CA ALA A 164 26.34 42.36 19.92
C ALA A 164 27.75 41.91 20.34
N ASP A 165 27.93 41.72 21.65
CA ASP A 165 29.11 41.13 22.29
C ASP A 165 29.06 39.59 22.16
N PRO A 166 30.06 38.93 21.55
CA PRO A 166 30.04 37.49 21.34
C PRO A 166 30.58 36.74 22.56
N GLN A 167 29.85 36.75 23.68
CA GLN A 167 30.02 35.74 24.73
C GLN A 167 28.68 35.36 25.34
N MET A 168 28.56 34.04 25.62
CA MET A 168 27.47 33.35 26.31
C MET A 168 26.40 32.67 25.44
N LEU A 169 26.81 31.66 24.65
CA LEU A 169 25.95 30.49 24.44
C LEU A 169 26.06 29.59 25.67
N LYS A 170 25.13 29.76 26.62
CA LYS A 170 24.75 28.71 27.57
C LYS A 170 23.51 28.02 27.01
N PRO A 171 23.54 26.71 26.70
CA PRO A 171 22.32 26.00 26.36
C PRO A 171 21.54 25.75 27.65
N ALA A 172 20.44 26.48 27.81
CA ALA A 172 19.45 26.25 28.86
C ALA A 172 18.22 25.59 28.23
N VAL A 173 18.19 24.25 28.20
CA VAL A 173 17.00 23.44 28.53
C VAL A 173 17.51 22.06 28.97
N ALA A 174 17.67 21.85 30.27
CA ALA A 174 17.78 20.50 30.81
C ALA A 174 16.41 19.84 30.62
N ARG A 175 16.33 18.88 29.71
CA ARG A 175 15.15 18.03 29.54
C ARG A 175 14.99 17.24 30.83
N GLU A 176 13.89 17.48 31.55
CA GLU A 176 13.54 16.70 32.73
C GLU A 176 13.45 15.24 32.29
N GLN A 177 14.44 14.44 32.71
CA GLN A 177 14.44 13.00 32.53
C GLN A 177 13.35 12.46 33.44
N THR A 178 12.15 12.30 32.91
CA THR A 178 11.15 11.45 33.54
C THR A 178 11.79 10.07 33.70
N ALA A 179 11.81 9.58 34.94
CA ALA A 179 12.28 8.24 35.24
C ALA A 179 11.63 7.24 34.28
N PRO A 180 12.36 6.20 33.83
CA PRO A 180 11.75 5.15 33.04
C PRO A 180 10.49 4.64 33.76
N PRO A 181 9.39 4.37 33.03
CA PRO A 181 8.19 3.83 33.64
C PRO A 181 8.59 2.62 34.49
N ALA A 182 7.95 2.49 35.66
CA ALA A 182 8.16 1.34 36.54
C ALA A 182 8.12 0.06 35.69
N PRO A 183 8.95 -0.96 36.01
CA PRO A 183 8.90 -2.23 35.31
C PRO A 183 7.44 -2.66 35.20
N TYR A 184 6.98 -2.96 33.99
CA TYR A 184 5.65 -3.49 33.80
C TYR A 184 5.50 -4.68 34.75
N GLU A 185 4.52 -4.64 35.65
CA GLU A 185 4.19 -5.81 36.45
C GLU A 185 3.96 -6.96 35.47
N THR A 186 4.76 -8.02 35.60
CA THR A 186 4.63 -9.18 34.74
C THR A 186 3.25 -9.76 35.02
N ALA A 187 2.35 -9.58 34.04
CA ALA A 187 1.07 -10.25 34.07
C ALA A 187 1.35 -11.74 34.30
N GLY A 188 0.88 -12.29 35.41
CA GLY A 188 1.11 -13.69 35.75
C GLY A 188 0.64 -14.63 34.62
N THR A 189 1.26 -15.80 34.54
CA THR A 189 0.79 -16.82 33.59
C THR A 189 -0.50 -17.46 34.08
N ILE A 190 -1.37 -17.85 33.15
CA ILE A 190 -2.61 -18.58 33.40
C ILE A 190 -2.59 -19.95 32.71
N PRO A 191 -3.30 -20.95 33.24
CA PRO A 191 -3.44 -22.25 32.59
C PRO A 191 -4.31 -22.12 31.32
N VAL A 192 -3.79 -22.64 30.20
CA VAL A 192 -4.48 -22.69 28.90
C VAL A 192 -4.39 -24.12 28.36
N THR A 193 -5.51 -24.66 27.86
CA THR A 193 -5.51 -25.95 27.15
C THR A 193 -5.90 -25.77 25.70
N LEU A 194 -4.97 -26.02 24.79
CA LEU A 194 -5.18 -26.00 23.34
C LEU A 194 -5.32 -27.43 22.82
N ARG A 195 -6.12 -27.65 21.77
CA ARG A 195 -6.14 -28.93 21.04
C ARG A 195 -5.49 -28.70 19.68
N VAL A 196 -4.25 -29.16 19.53
CA VAL A 196 -3.42 -28.88 18.34
C VAL A 196 -3.07 -30.19 17.66
N ASN A 197 -3.40 -30.31 16.37
CA ASN A 197 -3.18 -31.50 15.53
C ASN A 197 -3.74 -32.77 16.21
N GLY A 198 -4.98 -32.68 16.73
CA GLY A 198 -5.66 -33.76 17.44
C GLY A 198 -5.18 -34.04 18.87
N GLN A 199 -4.16 -33.32 19.36
CA GLN A 199 -3.56 -33.57 20.68
C GLN A 199 -3.88 -32.46 21.69
N PRO A 200 -4.37 -32.77 22.90
CA PRO A 200 -4.53 -31.78 23.96
C PRO A 200 -3.17 -31.34 24.51
N ARG A 201 -2.96 -30.03 24.62
CA ARG A 201 -1.73 -29.39 25.09
C ARG A 201 -2.05 -28.43 26.23
N LYS A 202 -1.54 -28.73 27.43
CA LYS A 202 -1.68 -27.88 28.62
C LYS A 202 -0.47 -26.96 28.73
N LEU A 203 -0.70 -25.67 28.87
CA LEU A 203 0.32 -24.61 28.86
C LEU A 203 0.08 -23.61 30.00
N GLN A 204 1.15 -22.97 30.47
CA GLN A 204 1.09 -21.78 31.32
C GLN A 204 1.53 -20.58 30.48
N LEU A 205 0.60 -19.69 30.15
CA LEU A 205 0.84 -18.58 29.22
C LEU A 205 0.44 -17.25 29.84
N GLU A 206 1.17 -16.18 29.53
CA GLU A 206 0.64 -14.84 29.76
C GLU A 206 -0.60 -14.62 28.87
N PRO A 207 -1.65 -13.90 29.32
CA PRO A 207 -2.86 -13.70 28.53
C PRO A 207 -2.63 -13.06 27.15
N ARG A 208 -1.55 -12.28 27.01
CA ARG A 208 -1.16 -11.58 25.76
C ARG A 208 -0.49 -12.47 24.71
N VAL A 209 -0.15 -13.73 25.03
CA VAL A 209 0.53 -14.61 24.08
C VAL A 209 -0.37 -14.87 22.88
N ALA A 210 0.09 -14.44 21.70
CA ALA A 210 -0.58 -14.74 20.43
C ALA A 210 -0.60 -16.26 20.18
N LEU A 211 -1.62 -16.76 19.48
CA LEU A 211 -1.70 -18.17 19.11
C LEU A 211 -0.46 -18.59 18.31
N LEU A 212 0.05 -17.71 17.44
CA LEU A 212 1.31 -17.91 16.71
C LEU A 212 2.47 -18.26 17.66
N ASP A 213 2.65 -17.48 18.72
CA ASP A 213 3.76 -17.64 19.64
C ASP A 213 3.57 -18.86 20.54
N ALA A 214 2.34 -19.14 20.96
CA ALA A 214 2.02 -20.39 21.67
C ALA A 214 2.39 -21.63 20.85
N LEU A 215 2.09 -21.65 19.55
CA LEU A 215 2.43 -22.77 18.66
C LEU A 215 3.95 -22.92 18.49
N ARG A 216 4.66 -21.82 18.25
CA ARG A 216 6.08 -21.86 17.92
C ARG A 216 6.98 -21.97 19.14
N GLU A 217 6.82 -21.06 20.08
CA GLU A 217 7.80 -20.85 21.15
C GLU A 217 7.53 -21.75 22.36
N TYR A 218 6.26 -22.14 22.57
CA TYR A 218 5.87 -23.00 23.69
C TYR A 218 5.64 -24.47 23.28
N LEU A 219 5.10 -24.71 22.09
CA LEU A 219 4.83 -26.06 21.58
C LEU A 219 5.87 -26.56 20.58
N HIS A 220 6.81 -25.71 20.16
CA HIS A 220 7.88 -26.04 19.21
C HIS A 220 7.38 -26.54 17.85
N LEU A 221 6.16 -26.15 17.46
CA LEU A 221 5.59 -26.36 16.13
C LEU A 221 6.02 -25.20 15.21
N MET A 222 7.22 -25.35 14.66
CA MET A 222 7.91 -24.30 13.92
C MET A 222 7.42 -24.12 12.47
N GLY A 223 6.50 -24.95 12.00
CA GLY A 223 5.93 -24.89 10.66
C GLY A 223 5.18 -23.58 10.41
N THR A 224 4.33 -23.15 11.34
CA THR A 224 3.67 -21.84 11.27
C THR A 224 4.70 -20.70 11.43
N LYS A 225 4.66 -19.69 10.55
CA LYS A 225 5.72 -18.68 10.46
C LYS A 225 5.29 -17.29 10.93
N LYS A 226 6.24 -16.56 11.52
CA LYS A 226 6.11 -15.14 11.87
C LYS A 226 6.78 -14.27 10.80
N GLY A 227 6.03 -13.93 9.75
CA GLY A 227 6.55 -13.07 8.68
C GLY A 227 6.44 -11.56 8.97
N CYS A 228 5.30 -11.11 9.51
CA CYS A 228 5.03 -9.69 9.75
C CYS A 228 4.49 -9.37 11.15
N ASP A 229 3.94 -10.35 11.88
CA ASP A 229 3.25 -10.21 13.18
C ASP A 229 2.05 -9.22 13.25
N HIS A 230 1.68 -8.60 12.13
CA HIS A 230 0.57 -7.65 12.02
C HIS A 230 -0.47 -8.00 10.96
N GLY A 231 -0.61 -9.29 10.63
CA GLY A 231 -1.67 -9.79 9.73
C GLY A 231 -1.54 -9.47 8.23
N GLN A 232 -0.38 -9.02 7.78
CA GLN A 232 -0.15 -8.57 6.40
C GLN A 232 0.25 -9.70 5.43
N CYS A 233 0.93 -10.75 5.91
CA CYS A 233 1.62 -11.70 5.02
C CYS A 233 0.98 -13.09 4.87
N GLY A 234 0.07 -13.50 5.75
CA GLY A 234 -0.55 -14.83 5.71
C GLY A 234 0.34 -16.02 6.12
N ALA A 235 1.65 -15.83 6.31
CA ALA A 235 2.57 -16.92 6.65
C ALA A 235 2.27 -17.64 7.99
N CYS A 236 1.46 -17.00 8.85
CA CYS A 236 0.98 -17.53 10.11
C CYS A 236 -0.39 -18.24 10.01
N THR A 237 -0.87 -18.54 8.81
CA THR A 237 -2.19 -19.17 8.64
C THR A 237 -2.22 -20.56 9.25
N VAL A 238 -3.21 -20.79 10.11
CA VAL A 238 -3.58 -22.10 10.69
C VAL A 238 -5.07 -22.33 10.49
N HIS A 239 -5.57 -23.54 10.72
CA HIS A 239 -7.02 -23.77 10.80
C HIS A 239 -7.47 -23.78 12.25
N VAL A 240 -8.51 -23.02 12.58
CA VAL A 240 -9.20 -23.05 13.86
C VAL A 240 -10.64 -23.50 13.61
N ASN A 241 -11.06 -24.62 14.19
CA ASN A 241 -12.33 -25.29 13.89
C ASN A 241 -12.57 -25.51 12.39
N GLY A 242 -11.50 -25.75 11.64
CA GLY A 242 -11.54 -25.98 10.20
C GLY A 242 -11.58 -24.71 9.33
N GLU A 243 -11.57 -23.52 9.93
CA GLU A 243 -11.50 -22.24 9.21
C GLU A 243 -10.07 -21.67 9.25
N ARG A 244 -9.58 -21.16 8.12
CA ARG A 244 -8.26 -20.52 8.07
C ARG A 244 -8.26 -19.18 8.81
N GLN A 245 -7.30 -18.98 9.71
CA GLN A 245 -7.14 -17.75 10.50
C GLN A 245 -5.66 -17.36 10.62
N LEU A 246 -5.42 -16.05 10.73
CA LEU A 246 -4.09 -15.49 10.98
C LEU A 246 -3.75 -15.62 12.47
N SER A 247 -2.88 -16.57 12.83
CA SER A 247 -2.61 -16.86 14.24
C SER A 247 -1.89 -15.75 14.99
N CYS A 248 -1.30 -14.76 14.30
CA CYS A 248 -0.71 -13.57 14.92
C CYS A 248 -1.76 -12.57 15.44
N LEU A 249 -2.99 -12.61 14.92
CA LEU A 249 -4.07 -11.66 15.28
C LEU A 249 -5.10 -12.26 16.26
N THR A 250 -4.78 -13.36 16.91
CA THR A 250 -5.63 -13.98 17.93
C THR A 250 -4.80 -14.48 19.10
N LEU A 251 -5.35 -14.40 20.31
CA LEU A 251 -4.65 -14.84 21.52
C LEU A 251 -4.82 -16.34 21.75
N ALA A 252 -3.81 -16.99 22.33
CA ALA A 252 -3.88 -18.41 22.66
C ALA A 252 -5.06 -18.72 23.60
N VAL A 253 -5.29 -17.85 24.59
CA VAL A 253 -6.40 -17.97 25.55
C VAL A 253 -7.78 -17.95 24.89
N MET A 254 -7.94 -17.22 23.78
CA MET A 254 -9.20 -17.14 23.02
C MET A 254 -9.49 -18.40 22.19
N ASN A 255 -8.51 -19.30 22.07
CA ASN A 255 -8.59 -20.52 21.28
C ASN A 255 -8.60 -21.79 22.13
N GLN A 256 -8.77 -21.64 23.46
CA GLN A 256 -9.04 -22.76 24.35
C GLN A 256 -10.28 -23.55 23.90
N GLY A 257 -10.14 -24.88 23.88
CA GLY A 257 -11.23 -25.78 23.49
C GLY A 257 -11.54 -25.83 21.99
N LYS A 258 -10.86 -25.06 21.13
CA LYS A 258 -11.01 -25.14 19.67
C LYS A 258 -10.06 -26.19 19.07
N GLU A 259 -10.45 -26.79 17.94
CA GLU A 259 -9.52 -27.60 17.12
C GLU A 259 -8.56 -26.67 16.41
N ILE A 260 -7.25 -26.85 16.59
CA ILE A 260 -6.22 -26.12 15.84
C ILE A 260 -5.46 -27.12 14.98
N THR A 261 -5.40 -26.88 13.67
CA THR A 261 -4.55 -27.64 12.74
C THR A 261 -3.48 -26.73 12.18
N THR A 262 -2.22 -27.17 12.25
CA THR A 262 -1.06 -26.51 11.64
C THR A 262 -0.57 -27.30 10.43
N ILE A 263 0.46 -26.80 9.74
CA ILE A 263 1.03 -27.49 8.57
C ILE A 263 1.54 -28.91 8.91
N GLU A 264 2.06 -29.09 10.12
CA GLU A 264 2.53 -30.38 10.64
C GLU A 264 1.38 -31.38 10.82
N GLY A 265 0.15 -30.90 11.00
CA GLY A 265 -1.04 -31.74 11.18
C GLY A 265 -1.67 -32.23 9.89
N LEU A 266 -1.19 -31.80 8.72
CA LEU A 266 -1.77 -32.21 7.43
C LEU A 266 -1.30 -33.58 6.95
N ALA A 267 -0.06 -33.97 7.25
CA ALA A 267 0.50 -35.24 6.83
C ALA A 267 0.14 -36.36 7.81
N SER A 268 0.01 -37.58 7.30
CA SER A 268 -0.17 -38.79 8.12
C SER A 268 1.08 -39.66 8.03
N GLY A 269 2.05 -39.42 8.93
CA GLY A 269 3.39 -40.01 8.83
C GLY A 269 4.09 -39.55 7.55
N GLU A 270 4.54 -40.49 6.74
CA GLU A 270 5.19 -40.23 5.44
C GLU A 270 4.19 -39.87 4.32
N ASN A 271 2.88 -40.01 4.57
CA ASN A 271 1.86 -39.71 3.57
C ASN A 271 1.56 -38.20 3.57
N LEU A 272 2.03 -37.53 2.52
CA LEU A 272 1.75 -36.13 2.28
C LEU A 272 0.27 -35.89 1.98
N HIS A 273 -0.24 -34.76 2.45
CA HIS A 273 -1.55 -34.26 2.02
C HIS A 273 -1.52 -33.98 0.50
N PRO A 274 -2.62 -34.20 -0.26
CA PRO A 274 -2.64 -33.95 -1.70
C PRO A 274 -2.15 -32.57 -2.12
N VAL A 275 -2.48 -31.53 -1.34
CA VAL A 275 -1.96 -30.16 -1.56
C VAL A 275 -0.45 -30.08 -1.34
N GLN A 276 0.12 -30.74 -0.33
CA GLN A 276 1.57 -30.76 -0.12
C GLN A 276 2.27 -31.44 -1.31
N ALA A 277 1.75 -32.58 -1.77
CA ALA A 277 2.29 -33.30 -2.92
C ALA A 277 2.21 -32.46 -4.22
N ALA A 278 1.08 -31.79 -4.46
CA ALA A 278 0.92 -30.91 -5.61
C ALA A 278 1.87 -29.71 -5.56
N PHE A 279 2.13 -29.15 -4.38
CA PHE A 279 3.10 -28.06 -4.21
C PHE A 279 4.52 -28.49 -4.58
N ILE A 280 4.93 -29.71 -4.24
CA ILE A 280 6.22 -30.28 -4.65
C ILE A 280 6.25 -30.48 -6.16
N LYS A 281 5.24 -31.15 -6.72
CA LYS A 281 5.18 -31.49 -8.14
C LYS A 281 5.22 -30.26 -9.05
N ASN A 282 4.57 -29.17 -8.65
CA ASN A 282 4.47 -27.95 -9.45
C ASN A 282 5.55 -26.91 -9.10
N ASP A 283 6.53 -27.24 -8.25
CA ASP A 283 7.55 -26.30 -7.77
C ASP A 283 6.91 -25.01 -7.20
N ALA A 284 5.89 -25.19 -6.37
CA ALA A 284 5.04 -24.12 -5.83
C ALA A 284 5.65 -23.43 -4.60
N PHE A 285 6.98 -23.43 -4.48
CA PHE A 285 7.74 -22.76 -3.44
C PHE A 285 9.20 -22.58 -3.88
N GLN A 286 9.91 -21.68 -3.21
CA GLN A 286 11.36 -21.53 -3.36
C GLN A 286 12.02 -21.52 -1.98
N CYS A 287 12.10 -20.35 -1.32
CA CYS A 287 12.68 -20.25 0.03
C CYS A 287 11.92 -21.04 1.11
N GLY A 288 10.69 -21.50 0.81
CA GLY A 288 9.88 -22.30 1.72
C GLY A 288 9.16 -21.52 2.82
N TYR A 289 9.47 -20.23 3.03
CA TYR A 289 8.99 -19.50 4.21
C TYR A 289 7.47 -19.26 4.21
N CYS A 290 6.89 -18.84 3.08
CA CYS A 290 5.44 -18.64 2.98
C CYS A 290 4.67 -19.97 2.79
N THR A 291 5.36 -21.05 2.42
CA THR A 291 4.76 -22.31 1.97
C THR A 291 3.78 -22.92 2.98
N PRO A 292 4.04 -22.92 4.30
CA PRO A 292 3.06 -23.37 5.29
C PRO A 292 1.73 -22.59 5.22
N GLY A 293 1.79 -21.26 5.21
CA GLY A 293 0.59 -20.42 5.12
C GLY A 293 -0.16 -20.58 3.80
N GLN A 294 0.59 -20.71 2.69
CA GLN A 294 0.04 -21.00 1.36
C GLN A 294 -0.71 -22.34 1.34
N ILE A 295 -0.10 -23.42 1.83
CA ILE A 295 -0.71 -24.74 1.86
C ILE A 295 -1.95 -24.74 2.76
N MET A 296 -1.86 -24.19 3.98
CA MET A 296 -3.01 -24.11 4.90
C MET A 296 -4.16 -23.33 4.25
N SER A 297 -3.87 -22.21 3.59
CA SER A 297 -4.90 -21.41 2.92
C SER A 297 -5.51 -22.11 1.71
N ALA A 298 -4.70 -22.86 0.94
CA ALA A 298 -5.15 -23.65 -0.20
C ALA A 298 -6.06 -24.82 0.22
N VAL A 299 -5.73 -25.52 1.32
CA VAL A 299 -6.57 -26.61 1.85
C VAL A 299 -7.94 -26.07 2.25
N ALA A 300 -7.99 -24.94 2.95
CA ALA A 300 -9.26 -24.30 3.32
C ALA A 300 -10.04 -23.86 2.07
N LEU A 301 -9.39 -23.20 1.11
CA LEU A 301 -10.01 -22.79 -0.16
C LEU A 301 -10.66 -23.96 -0.91
N ILE A 302 -9.95 -25.09 -1.02
CA ILE A 302 -10.45 -26.29 -1.70
C ILE A 302 -11.66 -26.87 -0.94
N LYS A 303 -11.60 -26.91 0.39
CA LYS A 303 -12.70 -27.38 1.24
C LYS A 303 -13.93 -26.46 1.16
N GLU A 304 -13.73 -25.15 1.02
CA GLU A 304 -14.81 -24.17 0.80
C GLU A 304 -15.55 -24.40 -0.53
N GLY A 305 -14.99 -25.19 -1.47
CA GLY A 305 -15.67 -25.61 -2.70
C GLY A 305 -15.87 -24.50 -3.74
N ARG A 306 -15.27 -23.33 -3.51
CA ARG A 306 -15.33 -22.14 -4.38
C ARG A 306 -14.03 -21.91 -5.16
N ALA A 307 -14.00 -20.87 -5.98
CA ALA A 307 -12.88 -20.47 -6.85
C ALA A 307 -12.48 -21.52 -7.88
N ARG A 308 -13.07 -21.43 -9.07
CA ARG A 308 -12.88 -22.35 -10.21
C ARG A 308 -12.00 -21.74 -11.31
N THR A 309 -11.81 -20.43 -11.28
CA THR A 309 -10.95 -19.70 -12.23
C THR A 309 -9.66 -19.25 -11.56
N ASP A 310 -8.62 -18.99 -12.36
CA ASP A 310 -7.35 -18.46 -11.88
C ASP A 310 -7.52 -17.13 -11.12
N ALA A 311 -8.44 -16.27 -11.59
CA ALA A 311 -8.74 -15.00 -10.95
C ALA A 311 -9.36 -15.19 -9.55
N GLU A 312 -10.33 -16.10 -9.42
CA GLU A 312 -10.93 -16.40 -8.13
C GLU A 312 -9.95 -17.08 -7.17
N ILE A 313 -9.05 -17.95 -7.67
CA ILE A 313 -8.01 -18.57 -6.84
C ILE A 313 -7.04 -17.50 -6.36
N ARG A 314 -6.60 -16.58 -7.24
CA ARG A 314 -5.75 -15.44 -6.87
C ARG A 314 -6.39 -14.61 -5.78
N GLU A 315 -7.65 -14.22 -5.97
CA GLU A 315 -8.39 -13.43 -4.99
C GLU A 315 -8.52 -14.18 -3.66
N ALA A 316 -8.92 -15.44 -3.69
CA ALA A 316 -9.09 -16.22 -2.47
C ALA A 316 -7.77 -16.57 -1.75
N MET A 317 -6.63 -16.44 -2.42
CA MET A 317 -5.29 -16.65 -1.87
C MET A 317 -4.53 -15.34 -1.59
N SER A 318 -5.11 -14.18 -1.92
CA SER A 318 -4.45 -12.87 -1.88
C SER A 318 -3.88 -12.49 -0.52
N GLY A 319 -4.46 -13.02 0.56
CA GLY A 319 -3.97 -12.85 1.93
C GLY A 319 -2.65 -13.58 2.27
N ASN A 320 -2.06 -14.33 1.34
CA ASN A 320 -0.77 -15.01 1.55
C ASN A 320 0.29 -14.49 0.57
N LEU A 321 1.24 -13.73 1.09
CA LEU A 321 2.29 -13.10 0.30
C LEU A 321 3.48 -14.05 0.08
N CYS A 322 3.98 -14.08 -1.15
CA CYS A 322 5.16 -14.81 -1.58
C CYS A 322 6.15 -13.86 -2.26
N ARG A 323 7.26 -13.52 -1.57
CA ARG A 323 8.28 -12.62 -2.13
C ARG A 323 9.12 -13.28 -3.23
N CYS A 324 9.23 -14.60 -3.22
CA CYS A 324 9.86 -15.38 -4.28
C CYS A 324 9.03 -15.42 -5.58
N ALA A 325 7.79 -14.92 -5.54
CA ALA A 325 6.87 -14.86 -6.67
C ALA A 325 6.49 -16.24 -7.27
N ALA A 326 6.37 -17.28 -6.44
CA ALA A 326 5.94 -18.61 -6.86
C ALA A 326 4.42 -18.72 -7.16
N TYR A 327 3.69 -17.60 -7.27
CA TYR A 327 2.23 -17.58 -7.39
C TYR A 327 1.67 -18.38 -8.57
N PRO A 328 2.23 -18.32 -9.80
CA PRO A 328 1.73 -19.13 -10.91
C PRO A 328 1.75 -20.64 -10.60
N ASN A 329 2.84 -21.11 -9.96
CA ASN A 329 3.01 -22.50 -9.57
C ASN A 329 2.10 -22.90 -8.39
N ILE A 330 1.88 -21.98 -7.45
CA ILE A 330 0.90 -22.16 -6.36
C ILE A 330 -0.51 -22.33 -6.93
N ILE A 331 -0.92 -21.51 -7.90
CA ILE A 331 -2.23 -21.63 -8.57
C ILE A 331 -2.30 -22.97 -9.32
N ALA A 332 -1.25 -23.36 -10.03
CA ALA A 332 -1.19 -24.65 -10.73
C ALA A 332 -1.38 -25.83 -9.77
N ALA A 333 -0.69 -25.83 -8.62
CA ALA A 333 -0.84 -26.86 -7.58
C ALA A 333 -2.27 -26.93 -7.02
N ILE A 334 -2.91 -25.78 -6.77
CA ILE A 334 -4.30 -25.73 -6.29
C ILE A 334 -5.25 -26.33 -7.32
N LYS A 335 -5.11 -25.93 -8.60
CA LYS A 335 -5.95 -26.42 -9.70
C LYS A 335 -5.79 -27.92 -9.92
N GLU A 336 -4.58 -28.44 -9.80
CA GLU A 336 -4.34 -29.89 -9.91
C GLU A 336 -5.17 -30.65 -8.87
N VAL A 337 -5.15 -30.21 -7.61
CA VAL A 337 -5.94 -30.85 -6.56
C VAL A 337 -7.44 -30.66 -6.80
N GLN A 338 -7.89 -29.47 -7.17
CA GLN A 338 -9.32 -29.23 -7.48
C GLN A 338 -9.82 -30.06 -8.67
N GLY A 339 -8.98 -30.28 -9.68
CA GLY A 339 -9.28 -31.10 -10.86
C GLY A 339 -9.30 -32.60 -10.54
N GLY A 340 -8.41 -33.05 -9.65
CA GLY A 340 -8.39 -34.44 -9.15
C GLY A 340 -9.54 -34.77 -8.17
N VAL A 341 -10.15 -33.77 -7.55
CA VAL A 341 -11.32 -33.93 -6.65
C VAL A 341 -12.64 -34.16 -7.42
N ARG A 342 -12.64 -34.16 -8.76
CA ARG A 342 -13.77 -34.60 -9.59
C ARG A 342 -13.63 -36.07 -10.00
N ALA A 343 -13.80 -36.99 -9.05
CA ALA A 343 -14.21 -38.39 -9.29
C ALA A 343 -14.46 -39.11 -7.95
N VAL A 344 -15.49 -38.71 -7.21
CA VAL A 344 -16.26 -39.59 -6.30
C VAL A 344 -17.71 -39.12 -6.32
#